data_AF-A0A4Q0ZIR7-F1
#
_entry.id   AF-A0A4Q0ZIR7-F1
#
_cell.length_a   1.000
_cell.length_b   1.000
_cell.length_c   1.000
_cell.angle_alpha   90.00
_cell.angle_beta   90.00
_cell.angle_gamma   90.00
#
_symmetry.space_group_name_H-M   'P 1'
#
loop_
_entity.id
_entity.type
_entity.pdbx_description
1 polymer ?
#
loop_
_entity_poly.entity_id
_entity_poly.type
_entity_poly.pdbx_seq_one_letter_code
_entity_poly.pdbx_strand_id
1 'polypeptide(L)'
;MKKILFLLSLGLLLFANENKMQIFQPITSTCPISWLNEMKTIASEVEIVTVHSNKKIKKDVGIPLQIQSCNTSFFNDYVFEGNVPLLAIKDFFKEIPKNSIGLALPSYENDKEEKTVFVIYENKTYKEFGKYK
;
A
#
# COMPACT_ATOMS: atom_id res chain seq x y z
N MET A 1 -33.14 49.89 -4.89
CA MET A 1 -31.79 49.72 -4.29
C MET A 1 -31.47 48.23 -4.26
N LYS A 2 -30.23 47.87 -4.62
CA LYS A 2 -29.79 46.58 -5.20
C LYS A 2 -30.11 45.34 -4.35
N LYS A 3 -30.81 44.36 -4.95
CA LYS A 3 -30.84 42.97 -4.49
C LYS A 3 -29.52 42.32 -4.92
N ILE A 4 -28.62 42.04 -3.98
CA ILE A 4 -27.38 41.31 -4.26
C ILE A 4 -27.71 39.83 -4.13
N LEU A 5 -27.83 39.17 -5.28
CA LEU A 5 -27.93 37.73 -5.39
C LEU A 5 -26.49 37.17 -5.32
N PHE A 6 -26.07 36.69 -4.15
CA PHE A 6 -24.80 35.96 -4.03
C PHE A 6 -25.02 34.55 -4.57
N LEU A 7 -24.68 34.30 -5.84
CA LEU A 7 -24.49 32.95 -6.34
C LEU A 7 -23.28 32.35 -5.63
N LEU A 8 -23.53 31.44 -4.69
CA LEU A 8 -22.50 30.55 -4.16
C LEU A 8 -22.21 29.50 -5.25
N SER A 9 -21.26 29.76 -6.13
CA SER A 9 -20.72 28.71 -7.01
C SER A 9 -19.87 27.77 -6.16
N LEU A 10 -20.49 26.69 -5.69
CA LEU A 10 -19.77 25.57 -5.08
C LEU A 10 -18.96 24.88 -6.19
N GLY A 11 -17.70 25.28 -6.35
CA GLY A 11 -16.78 24.59 -7.24
C GLY A 11 -16.56 23.18 -6.74
N LEU A 12 -17.05 22.17 -7.48
CA LEU A 12 -16.61 20.79 -7.32
C LEU A 12 -15.12 20.76 -7.69
N LEU A 13 -14.25 20.70 -6.68
CA LEU A 13 -12.88 20.23 -6.88
C LEU A 13 -12.97 18.73 -7.17
N LEU A 14 -12.98 18.38 -8.46
CA LEU A 14 -12.70 17.01 -8.87
C LEU A 14 -11.21 16.76 -8.61
N PHE A 15 -10.89 16.25 -7.43
CA PHE A 15 -9.58 15.63 -7.22
C PHE A 15 -9.55 14.37 -8.09
N ALA A 16 -8.88 14.44 -9.24
CA ALA A 16 -8.48 13.26 -9.96
C ALA A 16 -7.48 12.52 -9.04
N ASN A 17 -7.97 11.55 -8.29
CA ASN A 17 -7.10 10.65 -7.55
C ASN A 17 -6.51 9.68 -8.57
N GLU A 18 -5.31 9.98 -9.07
CA GLU A 18 -4.56 9.01 -9.86
C GLU A 18 -4.20 7.85 -8.93
N ASN A 19 -4.96 6.75 -9.06
CA ASN A 19 -4.83 5.52 -8.27
C ASN A 19 -3.58 4.74 -8.72
N LYS A 20 -2.43 5.42 -8.67
CA LYS A 20 -1.12 4.92 -9.06
C LYS A 20 -0.48 4.22 -7.87
N MET A 21 0.16 3.09 -8.15
CA MET A 21 0.96 2.35 -7.18
C MET A 21 2.44 2.62 -7.43
N GLN A 22 3.17 3.05 -6.40
CA GLN A 22 4.63 3.20 -6.45
C GLN A 22 5.30 2.13 -5.60
N ILE A 23 6.18 1.34 -6.20
CA ILE A 23 6.89 0.23 -5.56
C ILE A 23 8.35 0.62 -5.39
N PHE A 24 8.76 0.85 -4.15
CA PHE A 24 10.15 1.14 -3.81
C PHE A 24 10.91 -0.15 -3.52
N GLN A 25 11.87 -0.47 -4.38
CA GLN A 25 12.69 -1.68 -4.25
C GLN A 25 14.19 -1.40 -4.46
N PRO A 26 15.09 -2.06 -3.71
CA PRO A 26 16.51 -2.03 -3.99
C PRO A 26 16.87 -2.64 -5.35
N ILE A 27 17.96 -2.17 -5.98
CA ILE A 27 18.53 -2.75 -7.23
C ILE A 27 18.77 -4.27 -7.10
N THR A 28 19.09 -4.74 -5.90
CA THR A 28 19.39 -6.14 -5.60
C THR A 28 18.15 -7.02 -5.42
N SER A 29 16.95 -6.51 -5.70
CA SER A 29 15.70 -7.24 -5.54
C SER A 29 14.76 -7.00 -6.71
N THR A 30 13.97 -8.02 -7.05
CA THR A 30 12.98 -7.95 -8.11
C THR A 30 11.68 -8.58 -7.64
N CYS A 31 10.56 -7.86 -7.73
CA CYS A 31 9.25 -8.44 -7.48
C CYS A 31 8.87 -9.46 -8.58
N PRO A 32 8.19 -10.56 -8.24
CA PRO A 32 7.68 -11.49 -9.25
C PRO A 32 6.79 -10.80 -10.28
N ILE A 33 6.97 -11.12 -11.56
CA ILE A 33 6.16 -10.56 -12.66
C ILE A 33 4.66 -10.86 -12.45
N SER A 34 4.34 -12.04 -11.93
CA SER A 34 2.96 -12.43 -11.60
C SER A 34 2.31 -11.45 -10.62
N TRP A 35 3.01 -11.13 -9.53
CA TRP A 35 2.53 -10.18 -8.53
C TRP A 35 2.37 -8.76 -9.11
N LEU A 36 3.33 -8.29 -9.92
CA LEU A 36 3.21 -7.00 -10.61
C LEU A 36 1.99 -6.95 -11.56
N ASN A 37 1.70 -8.05 -12.25
CA ASN A 37 0.54 -8.14 -13.14
C ASN A 37 -0.78 -8.10 -12.35
N GLU A 38 -0.84 -8.72 -11.17
CA GLU A 38 -1.98 -8.61 -10.28
C GLU A 38 -2.21 -7.16 -9.81
N MET A 39 -1.15 -6.42 -9.44
CA MET A 39 -1.27 -5.03 -9.00
C MET A 39 -1.82 -4.11 -10.09
N LYS A 40 -1.48 -4.36 -11.36
CA LYS A 40 -2.03 -3.64 -12.52
C LYS A 40 -3.54 -3.81 -12.69
N THR A 41 -4.16 -4.79 -12.01
CA THR A 41 -5.62 -4.96 -12.05
C THR A 41 -6.37 -4.03 -11.09
N ILE A 42 -5.67 -3.40 -10.14
CA ILE A 42 -6.27 -2.50 -9.13
C ILE A 42 -5.74 -1.07 -9.22
N ALA A 43 -4.58 -0.85 -9.83
CA ALA A 43 -3.98 0.47 -10.01
C ALA A 43 -4.10 0.95 -11.47
N SER A 44 -4.24 2.26 -11.68
CA SER A 44 -4.21 2.85 -13.02
C SER A 44 -2.82 2.77 -13.66
N GLU A 45 -1.78 2.79 -12.82
CA GLU A 45 -0.38 2.66 -13.19
C GLU A 45 0.38 1.99 -12.04
N VAL A 46 1.36 1.16 -12.39
CA VAL A 46 2.30 0.57 -11.43
C VAL A 46 3.71 1.03 -11.81
N GLU A 47 4.32 1.86 -10.97
CA GLU A 47 5.66 2.41 -11.15
C GLU A 47 6.64 1.73 -10.19
N ILE A 48 7.76 1.24 -10.71
CA ILE A 48 8.86 0.73 -9.89
C ILE A 48 9.88 1.86 -9.69
N VAL A 49 10.04 2.29 -8.45
CA VAL A 49 11.05 3.26 -8.04
C VAL A 49 12.25 2.50 -7.47
N THR A 50 13.29 2.40 -8.29
CA THR A 50 14.52 1.70 -7.88
C THR A 50 15.37 2.61 -6.99
N VAL A 51 15.70 2.12 -5.80
CA VAL A 51 16.50 2.85 -4.80
C VAL A 51 17.77 2.09 -4.44
N HIS A 52 18.75 2.77 -3.85
CA HIS A 52 19.93 2.08 -3.30
C HIS A 52 19.58 1.25 -2.06
N SER A 53 18.70 1.80 -1.20
CA SER A 53 18.18 1.11 -0.02
C SER A 53 16.81 1.68 0.35
N ASN A 54 15.91 0.82 0.79
CA ASN A 54 14.59 1.21 1.31
C ASN A 54 14.52 1.25 2.85
N LYS A 55 15.64 1.03 3.57
CA LYS A 55 15.67 1.03 5.05
C LYS A 55 15.11 2.31 5.65
N LYS A 56 15.46 3.47 5.08
CA LYS A 56 14.97 4.77 5.55
C LYS A 56 13.46 4.91 5.31
N ILE A 57 12.98 4.52 4.13
CA ILE A 57 11.54 4.53 3.79
C ILE A 57 10.74 3.70 4.80
N LYS A 58 11.16 2.45 5.03
CA LYS A 58 10.50 1.56 6.00
C LYS A 58 10.47 2.16 7.41
N LYS A 59 11.58 2.77 7.86
CA LYS A 59 11.68 3.42 9.17
C LYS A 59 10.77 4.64 9.29
N ASP A 60 10.78 5.51 8.27
CA ASP A 60 10.02 6.77 8.27
C ASP A 60 8.51 6.51 8.25
N VAL A 61 8.08 5.49 7.51
CA VAL A 61 6.67 5.03 7.45
C VAL A 61 6.24 4.25 8.69
N GLY A 62 7.19 3.68 9.45
CA GLY A 62 6.91 2.99 10.71
C GLY A 62 6.69 1.48 10.58
N ILE A 63 7.27 0.85 9.55
CA ILE A 63 7.17 -0.60 9.33
C ILE A 63 8.02 -1.36 10.37
N PRO A 64 7.43 -2.22 11.21
CA PRO A 64 8.15 -2.98 12.24
C PRO A 64 9.17 -3.93 11.62
N LEU A 65 10.38 -3.99 12.19
CA LEU A 65 11.52 -4.76 11.65
C LEU A 65 11.20 -6.25 11.43
N GLN A 66 10.34 -6.82 12.27
CA GLN A 66 9.99 -8.24 12.30
C GLN A 66 9.19 -8.69 11.08
N ILE A 67 8.49 -7.77 10.42
CA ILE A 67 7.58 -8.06 9.30
C ILE A 67 8.02 -7.39 7.99
N GLN A 68 9.29 -6.98 7.90
CA GLN A 68 9.84 -6.35 6.70
C GLN A 68 10.12 -7.37 5.59
N SER A 69 10.12 -6.87 4.36
CA SER A 69 10.40 -7.61 3.13
C SER A 69 11.26 -6.78 2.16
N CYS A 70 11.46 -7.28 0.95
CA CYS A 70 12.39 -6.68 -0.02
C CYS A 70 11.93 -5.33 -0.58
N ASN A 71 10.62 -5.11 -0.74
CA ASN A 71 10.02 -3.91 -1.33
C ASN A 71 8.99 -3.27 -0.38
N THR A 72 8.65 -2.01 -0.65
CA THR A 72 7.58 -1.26 0.03
C THR A 72 6.79 -0.51 -1.03
N SER A 73 5.48 -0.75 -1.09
CA SER A 73 4.59 -0.14 -2.07
C SER A 73 3.68 0.89 -1.40
N PHE A 74 3.44 2.00 -2.09
CA PHE A 74 2.46 3.01 -1.71
C PHE A 74 1.34 2.99 -2.73
N PHE A 75 0.10 2.92 -2.24
CA PHE A 75 -1.08 2.83 -3.09
C PHE A 75 -2.26 3.46 -2.35
N ASN A 76 -2.85 4.48 -2.97
CA ASN A 76 -3.69 5.46 -2.27
C ASN A 76 -2.93 6.02 -1.06
N ASP A 77 -3.54 6.04 0.12
CA ASP A 77 -2.95 6.54 1.35
C ASP A 77 -2.32 5.43 2.22
N TYR A 78 -2.10 4.23 1.65
CA TYR A 78 -1.68 3.04 2.39
C TYR A 78 -0.39 2.41 1.88
N VAL A 79 0.22 1.63 2.76
CA VAL A 79 1.53 1.01 2.61
C VAL A 79 1.37 -0.50 2.51
N PHE A 80 1.98 -1.11 1.50
CA PHE A 80 2.01 -2.55 1.31
C PHE A 80 3.46 -3.02 1.30
N GLU A 81 3.87 -3.67 2.39
CA GLU A 81 5.23 -4.15 2.62
C GLU A 81 5.40 -5.57 2.06
N GLY A 82 6.31 -5.75 1.11
CA GLY A 82 6.51 -7.02 0.41
C GLY A 82 5.44 -7.33 -0.64
N ASN A 83 5.45 -8.57 -1.13
CA ASN A 83 4.55 -9.04 -2.19
C ASN A 83 3.16 -9.42 -1.62
N VAL A 84 2.49 -8.47 -0.96
CA VAL A 84 1.18 -8.70 -0.32
C VAL A 84 0.18 -9.25 -1.36
N PRO A 85 -0.49 -10.39 -1.11
CA PRO A 85 -1.43 -10.97 -2.07
C PRO A 85 -2.54 -10.00 -2.46
N LEU A 86 -2.92 -9.98 -3.75
CA LEU A 86 -3.96 -9.08 -4.27
C LEU A 86 -5.28 -9.18 -3.48
N LEU A 87 -5.67 -10.39 -3.09
CA LEU A 87 -6.90 -10.60 -2.31
C LEU A 87 -6.83 -9.91 -0.94
N ALA A 88 -5.67 -9.94 -0.28
CA ALA A 88 -5.47 -9.25 0.99
C ALA A 88 -5.59 -7.73 0.85
N ILE A 89 -5.03 -7.17 -0.22
CA ILE A 89 -5.18 -5.74 -0.55
C ILE A 89 -6.66 -5.39 -0.78
N LYS A 90 -7.38 -6.22 -1.54
CA LYS A 90 -8.82 -6.01 -1.79
C LYS A 90 -9.63 -6.09 -0.49
N ASP A 91 -9.35 -7.05 0.38
CA ASP A 91 -10.06 -7.19 1.65
C ASP A 91 -9.76 -6.03 2.60
N PHE A 92 -8.51 -5.54 2.63
CA PHE A 92 -8.14 -4.34 3.37
C PHE A 92 -8.99 -3.13 2.96
N PHE A 93 -9.19 -2.90 1.66
CA PHE A 93 -10.01 -1.78 1.19
C PHE A 93 -11.52 -1.98 1.39
N LYS A 94 -12.02 -3.20 1.63
CA LYS A 94 -13.43 -3.42 2.00
C LYS A 94 -13.71 -2.97 3.43
N GLU A 95 -12.78 -3.23 4.34
CA GLU A 95 -12.89 -2.87 5.75
C GLU A 95 -11.52 -2.47 6.30
N ILE A 96 -11.17 -1.20 6.10
CA ILE A 96 -9.87 -0.68 6.49
C ILE A 96 -9.78 -0.68 8.03
N PRO A 97 -8.82 -1.43 8.63
CA PRO A 97 -8.68 -1.45 10.08
C PRO A 97 -8.36 -0.05 10.62
N LYS A 98 -9.04 0.33 11.70
CA LYS A 98 -8.84 1.65 12.35
C LYS A 98 -7.38 1.86 12.74
N ASN A 99 -6.85 3.05 12.43
CA ASN A 99 -5.48 3.49 12.69
C ASN A 99 -4.41 2.58 12.02
N SER A 100 -4.77 1.87 10.95
CA SER A 100 -3.81 1.11 10.16
C SER A 100 -3.15 1.99 9.10
N ILE A 101 -1.89 1.70 8.83
CA ILE A 101 -1.13 2.32 7.74
C ILE A 101 -1.05 1.39 6.51
N GLY A 102 -1.47 0.12 6.66
CA GLY A 102 -1.55 -0.84 5.57
C GLY A 102 -1.17 -2.26 6.00
N LEU A 103 -0.62 -3.05 5.07
CA LEU A 103 -0.36 -4.49 5.25
C LEU A 103 1.12 -4.85 5.02
N ALA A 104 1.54 -5.99 5.56
CA ALA A 104 2.83 -6.61 5.31
C ALA A 104 2.70 -8.10 4.99
N LEU A 105 3.47 -8.53 3.99
CA LEU A 105 3.86 -9.91 3.79
C LEU A 105 5.37 -10.03 4.08
N PRO A 106 5.74 -10.55 5.26
CA PRO A 106 7.14 -10.75 5.64
C PRO A 106 7.88 -11.65 4.65
N SER A 107 9.19 -11.45 4.50
CA SER A 107 10.00 -12.24 3.56
C SER A 107 9.95 -13.75 3.79
N TYR A 108 9.81 -14.19 5.04
CA TYR A 108 9.71 -15.61 5.42
C TYR A 108 8.36 -16.27 5.07
N GLU A 109 7.38 -15.50 4.57
CA GLU A 109 6.09 -16.02 4.11
C GLU A 109 6.05 -16.27 2.60
N ASN A 110 7.02 -15.76 1.83
CA ASN A 110 6.97 -15.75 0.36
C ASN A 110 6.81 -17.14 -0.27
N ASP A 111 7.46 -18.15 0.31
CA ASP A 111 7.53 -19.51 -0.26
C ASP A 111 6.47 -20.46 0.32
N LYS A 112 5.56 -19.97 1.16
CA LYS A 112 4.50 -20.77 1.75
C LYS A 112 3.29 -20.87 0.83
N GLU A 113 2.64 -22.05 0.83
CA GLU A 113 1.36 -22.24 0.14
C GLU A 113 0.27 -21.34 0.73
N GLU A 114 0.22 -21.25 2.07
CA GLU A 114 -0.66 -20.35 2.80
C GLU A 114 0.20 -19.31 3.53
N LYS A 115 0.00 -18.05 3.12
CA LYS A 115 0.79 -16.88 3.53
C LYS A 115 0.05 -16.11 4.62
N THR A 116 0.72 -15.82 5.72
CA THR A 116 0.18 -14.98 6.78
C THR A 116 0.48 -13.51 6.49
N VAL A 117 -0.57 -12.71 6.34
CA VAL A 117 -0.46 -11.27 6.12
C VAL A 117 -0.74 -10.53 7.43
N PHE A 118 0.03 -9.49 7.71
CA PHE A 118 -0.09 -8.69 8.92
C PHE A 118 -0.61 -7.29 8.57
N VAL A 119 -1.46 -6.74 9.43
CA VAL A 119 -1.82 -5.31 9.37
C VAL A 119 -0.84 -4.53 10.24
N ILE A 120 -0.42 -3.37 9.73
CA ILE A 120 0.50 -2.44 10.41
C ILE A 120 -0.29 -1.25 10.93
N TYR A 121 -0.04 -0.85 12.18
CA TYR A 121 -0.70 0.29 12.82
C TYR A 121 0.23 1.51 12.96
N GLU A 122 -0.37 2.69 13.07
CA GLU A 122 0.34 3.97 13.24
C GLU A 122 1.32 3.99 14.44
N ASN A 123 0.98 3.25 15.51
CA ASN A 123 1.83 3.10 16.70
C ASN A 123 2.97 2.07 16.50
N LYS A 124 3.20 1.62 15.26
CA LYS A 124 4.24 0.65 14.87
C LYS A 124 4.05 -0.73 15.50
N THR A 125 2.84 -1.07 15.94
CA THR A 125 2.47 -2.45 16.25
C THR A 125 1.89 -3.12 15.01
N TYR A 126 1.77 -4.44 15.07
CA TYR A 126 1.19 -5.24 14.01
C TYR A 126 0.42 -6.42 14.60
N LYS A 127 -0.53 -6.94 13.83
CA LYS A 127 -1.25 -8.18 14.16
C LYS A 127 -1.55 -8.94 12.88
N GLU A 128 -1.85 -10.23 13.00
CA GLU A 128 -2.36 -11.01 11.87
C GLU A 128 -3.62 -10.34 11.30
N PHE A 129 -3.59 -10.10 9.99
CA PHE A 129 -4.73 -9.60 9.23
C PHE A 129 -5.54 -10.76 8.66
N GLY A 130 -4.85 -11.76 8.12
CA GLY A 130 -5.47 -12.97 7.60
C GLY A 130 -4.45 -13.86 6.89
N LYS A 131 -4.96 -14.97 6.35
CA LYS A 131 -4.18 -15.96 5.61
C LYS A 131 -4.68 -16.08 4.17
N TYR A 132 -3.75 -16.16 3.25
CA TYR A 132 -4.00 -16.09 1.81
C TYR A 132 -3.17 -17.13 1.08
N LYS A 133 -3.75 -17.81 0.10
CA LYS A 133 -3.01 -18.73 -0.77
C LYS A 133 -2.38 -17.95 -1.93
#